data_AF-G4QD63-F1
#
_entry.id   AF-G4QD63-F1
#
_cell.length_a   1.000
_cell.length_b   1.000
_cell.length_c   1.000
_cell.angle_alpha   90.00
_cell.angle_beta   90.00
_cell.angle_gamma   90.00
#
_symmetry.space_group_name_H-M   'P 1'
#
loop_
_entity.id
_entity.type
_entity.pdbx_description
1 polymer ?
#
loop_
_entity_poly.entity_id
_entity_poly.type
_entity_poly.pdbx_seq_one_letter_code
_entity_poly.pdbx_strand_id
1 'polypeptide(L)'
;MVTSENLSQVLGWYGKMPASGDFLYRKLPTDIMDWWHKWLEQGLIYSKTRFGAEESYFHAPIWNFAIPASNGSKYFQLGAIAPSRDRVGRIFPLLISLYLPADFYNAQLLDGASSFYCKIGEALRQAVSYGCPASDFEHILSSAVGTFSSMLSNSKQVAAPKVNSEDILSILNDGHSEDTFVDDYSDDSYNVWDGLSEFFNPEGLNSYWWTSNITGAPYKTYIHGGVPNNTLFNVLFLQA
;
A
#
# COMPACT_ATOMS: atom_id res chain seq x y z
N MET A 1 -22.18 -2.78 9.97
CA MET A 1 -20.99 -3.64 10.03
C MET A 1 -20.33 -3.61 8.67
N VAL A 2 -19.01 -3.46 8.62
CA VAL A 2 -18.24 -3.46 7.37
C VAL A 2 -18.14 -4.90 6.87
N THR A 3 -18.41 -5.13 5.58
CA THR A 3 -18.30 -6.47 4.95
C THR A 3 -17.26 -6.45 3.84
N SER A 4 -16.74 -7.63 3.45
CA SER A 4 -15.80 -7.75 2.32
C SER A 4 -16.39 -7.21 1.03
N GLU A 5 -17.71 -7.38 0.83
CA GLU A 5 -18.42 -6.81 -0.32
C GLU A 5 -18.38 -5.28 -0.26
N ASN A 6 -18.67 -4.66 0.89
CA ASN A 6 -18.58 -3.21 1.04
C ASN A 6 -17.16 -2.70 0.79
N LEU A 7 -16.13 -3.37 1.32
CA LEU A 7 -14.73 -3.00 1.08
C LEU A 7 -14.36 -3.09 -0.41
N SER A 8 -14.85 -4.10 -1.13
CA SER A 8 -14.56 -4.28 -2.57
C SER A 8 -15.14 -3.19 -3.47
N GLN A 9 -16.18 -2.50 -3.02
CA GLN A 9 -16.82 -1.39 -3.74
C GLN A 9 -16.09 -0.07 -3.51
N VAL A 10 -15.33 0.04 -2.41
CA VAL A 10 -14.58 1.24 -2.03
C VAL A 10 -13.07 1.06 -2.11
N LEU A 11 -12.62 -0.01 -2.77
CA LEU A 11 -11.24 -0.20 -3.20
C LEU A 11 -11.12 0.28 -4.65
N GLY A 12 -10.46 1.42 -4.84
CA GLY A 12 -10.27 2.03 -6.14
C GLY A 12 -8.82 2.40 -6.40
N TRP A 13 -8.56 2.92 -7.59
CA TRP A 13 -7.22 3.35 -7.99
C TRP A 13 -7.29 4.50 -8.99
N TYR A 14 -6.19 5.25 -9.06
CA TYR A 14 -6.05 6.43 -9.90
C TYR A 14 -4.60 6.67 -10.29
N GLY A 15 -4.37 7.11 -11.52
CA GLY A 15 -3.09 7.65 -11.93
C GLY A 15 -2.75 7.34 -13.38
N LYS A 16 -1.45 7.21 -13.65
CA LYS A 16 -0.95 6.79 -14.96
C LYS A 16 -0.34 5.40 -14.90
N MET A 17 -0.49 4.68 -16.01
CA MET A 17 0.08 3.34 -16.19
C MET A 17 0.88 3.30 -17.49
N PRO A 18 2.04 2.62 -17.53
CA PRO A 18 2.85 2.52 -18.75
C PRO A 18 2.08 1.91 -19.94
N ALA A 19 1.08 1.08 -19.68
CA ALA A 19 0.24 0.45 -20.70
C ALA A 19 -0.82 1.39 -21.32
N SER A 20 -1.05 2.57 -20.75
CA SER A 20 -2.12 3.50 -21.16
C SER A 20 -1.56 4.84 -21.62
N GLY A 21 -2.27 5.50 -22.54
CA GLY A 21 -1.92 6.85 -22.99
C GLY A 21 -2.34 7.94 -22.02
N ASP A 22 -3.44 7.77 -21.28
CA ASP A 22 -4.06 8.82 -20.46
C ASP A 22 -4.20 8.42 -18.99
N PHE A 23 -4.68 9.35 -18.18
CA PHE A 23 -5.10 9.06 -16.81
C PHE A 23 -6.19 7.99 -16.80
N LEU A 24 -6.08 7.09 -15.84
CA LEU A 24 -7.02 6.03 -15.61
C LEU A 24 -7.48 6.07 -14.16
N TYR A 25 -8.74 5.67 -13.95
CA TYR A 25 -9.31 5.54 -12.62
C TYR A 25 -10.42 4.50 -12.62
N ARG A 26 -10.61 3.88 -11.45
CA ARG A 26 -11.73 2.97 -11.16
C ARG A 26 -12.11 3.09 -9.70
N LYS A 27 -13.43 3.07 -9.44
CA LYS A 27 -14.04 3.01 -8.09
C LYS A 27 -13.56 4.09 -7.11
N LEU A 28 -12.98 5.20 -7.58
CA LEU A 28 -12.65 6.35 -6.73
C LEU A 28 -13.69 7.46 -6.94
N PRO A 29 -14.32 7.96 -5.87
CA PRO A 29 -15.13 9.16 -5.89
C PRO A 29 -14.31 10.36 -6.39
N THR A 30 -14.98 11.28 -7.10
CA THR A 30 -14.33 12.44 -7.70
C THR A 30 -13.63 13.33 -6.66
N ASP A 31 -14.20 13.48 -5.46
CA ASP A 31 -13.59 14.31 -4.41
C ASP A 31 -12.28 13.72 -3.87
N ILE A 32 -12.20 12.40 -3.71
CA ILE A 32 -10.95 11.71 -3.35
C ILE A 32 -9.93 11.82 -4.48
N MET A 33 -10.36 11.59 -5.73
CA MET A 33 -9.49 11.69 -6.91
C MET A 33 -8.90 13.10 -7.06
N ASP A 34 -9.72 14.14 -6.96
CA ASP A 34 -9.30 15.54 -7.08
C ASP A 34 -8.35 15.94 -5.95
N TRP A 35 -8.59 15.45 -4.74
CA TRP A 35 -7.71 15.66 -3.58
C TRP A 35 -6.30 15.09 -3.83
N TRP A 36 -6.22 13.84 -4.30
CA TRP A 36 -4.95 13.22 -4.70
C TRP A 36 -4.31 13.95 -5.89
N HIS A 37 -5.09 14.24 -6.93
CA HIS A 37 -4.60 14.86 -8.15
C HIS A 37 -3.92 16.19 -7.87
N LYS A 38 -4.60 17.06 -7.12
CA LYS A 38 -4.10 18.41 -6.80
C LYS A 38 -2.76 18.35 -6.06
N TRP A 39 -2.63 17.50 -5.05
CA TRP A 39 -1.39 17.38 -4.30
C TRP A 39 -0.25 16.81 -5.16
N LEU A 40 -0.50 15.73 -5.88
CA LEU A 40 0.52 15.07 -6.69
C LEU A 40 0.98 15.94 -7.87
N GLU A 41 0.07 16.66 -8.52
CA GLU A 41 0.40 17.62 -9.57
C GLU A 41 1.28 18.76 -9.03
N GLN A 42 0.92 19.33 -7.87
CA GLN A 42 1.73 20.37 -7.23
C GLN A 42 3.14 19.90 -6.87
N GLY A 43 3.26 18.67 -6.33
CA GLY A 43 4.55 18.06 -6.02
C GLY A 43 5.42 17.85 -7.27
N LEU A 44 4.83 17.39 -8.37
CA LEU A 44 5.51 17.23 -9.66
C LEU A 44 5.94 18.57 -10.27
N ILE A 45 5.12 19.61 -10.16
CA ILE A 45 5.50 20.96 -10.61
C ILE A 45 6.69 21.46 -9.78
N TYR A 46 6.66 21.26 -8.47
CA TYR A 46 7.73 21.67 -7.57
C TYR A 46 9.03 20.88 -7.78
N SER A 47 8.95 19.60 -8.15
CA SER A 47 10.14 18.76 -8.38
C SER A 47 10.93 19.18 -9.63
N LYS A 48 10.29 19.78 -10.64
CA LYS A 48 10.94 20.21 -11.90
C LYS A 48 12.09 21.20 -11.71
N THR A 49 12.14 21.92 -10.60
CA THR A 49 13.23 22.87 -10.32
C THR A 49 14.47 22.20 -9.74
N ARG A 50 14.44 20.89 -9.48
CA ARG A 50 15.53 20.15 -8.83
C ARG A 50 16.29 19.32 -9.87
N PHE A 51 17.62 19.41 -9.81
CA PHE A 51 18.48 18.56 -10.61
C PHE A 51 18.32 17.09 -10.21
N GLY A 52 18.21 16.18 -11.20
CA GLY A 52 18.06 14.75 -10.96
C GLY A 52 16.66 14.29 -10.50
N ALA A 53 15.68 15.18 -10.41
CA ALA A 53 14.37 14.84 -9.83
C ALA A 53 13.63 13.70 -10.54
N GLU A 54 13.73 13.61 -11.87
CA GLU A 54 13.12 12.52 -12.63
C GLU A 54 13.78 11.16 -12.32
N GLU A 55 15.10 11.13 -12.21
CA GLU A 55 15.83 9.93 -11.82
C GLU A 55 15.46 9.51 -10.39
N SER A 56 15.46 10.45 -9.44
CA SER A 56 15.05 10.18 -8.06
C SER A 56 13.60 9.65 -8.00
N TYR A 57 12.71 10.24 -8.81
CA TYR A 57 11.31 9.84 -8.90
C TYR A 57 11.16 8.37 -9.31
N PHE A 58 11.86 7.92 -10.35
CA PHE A 58 11.75 6.53 -10.80
C PHE A 58 12.51 5.53 -9.91
N HIS A 59 13.46 5.99 -9.10
CA HIS A 59 14.10 5.18 -8.06
C HIS A 59 13.34 5.18 -6.72
N ALA A 60 12.26 5.96 -6.61
CA ALA A 60 11.42 5.97 -5.41
C ALA A 60 10.77 4.60 -5.18
N PRO A 61 10.67 4.15 -3.92
CA PRO A 61 9.99 2.89 -3.62
C PRO A 61 8.47 3.04 -3.75
N ILE A 62 7.77 1.90 -3.71
CA ILE A 62 6.33 1.90 -3.44
C ILE A 62 6.13 2.25 -1.97
N TRP A 63 5.22 3.19 -1.70
CA TRP A 63 4.85 3.58 -0.35
C TRP A 63 3.43 3.12 -0.03
N ASN A 64 3.30 2.37 1.06
CA ASN A 64 2.04 2.13 1.72
C ASN A 64 1.66 3.36 2.57
N PHE A 65 0.35 3.54 2.78
CA PHE A 65 -0.17 4.63 3.59
C PHE A 65 -1.40 4.25 4.41
N ALA A 66 -1.56 4.97 5.52
CA ALA A 66 -2.79 5.13 6.27
C ALA A 66 -3.02 6.63 6.51
N ILE A 67 -4.13 7.17 6.00
CA ILE A 67 -4.44 8.59 6.01
C ILE A 67 -5.79 8.79 6.72
N PRO A 68 -5.89 9.69 7.70
CA PRO A 68 -7.15 9.97 8.40
C PRO A 68 -8.15 10.72 7.52
N ALA A 69 -9.42 10.65 7.89
CA ALA A 69 -10.55 11.44 7.39
C ALA A 69 -10.47 12.91 7.84
N SER A 70 -9.33 13.54 7.58
CA SER A 70 -9.06 14.93 7.90
C SER A 70 -8.27 15.58 6.77
N ASN A 71 -7.85 16.83 6.97
CA ASN A 71 -6.90 17.48 6.06
C ASN A 71 -7.36 17.52 4.58
N GLY A 72 -8.66 17.73 4.38
CA GLY A 72 -9.28 17.84 3.05
C GLY A 72 -9.85 16.54 2.50
N SER A 73 -9.63 15.39 3.16
CA SER A 73 -10.34 14.14 2.86
C SER A 73 -11.52 13.95 3.83
N LYS A 74 -12.67 13.50 3.32
CA LYS A 74 -13.83 13.10 4.15
C LYS A 74 -13.76 11.64 4.61
N TYR A 75 -12.83 10.88 4.06
CA TYR A 75 -12.66 9.46 4.28
C TYR A 75 -11.27 9.20 4.82
N PHE A 76 -11.15 8.24 5.73
CA PHE A 76 -9.84 7.68 6.00
C PHE A 76 -9.51 6.71 4.88
N GLN A 77 -8.22 6.58 4.58
CA GLN A 77 -7.74 5.87 3.41
C GLN A 77 -6.59 4.94 3.79
N LEU A 78 -6.66 3.69 3.33
CA LEU A 78 -5.58 2.71 3.42
C LEU A 78 -5.18 2.32 1.99
N GLY A 79 -3.90 2.29 1.67
CA GLY A 79 -3.51 2.01 0.30
C GLY A 79 -2.04 2.14 0.01
N ALA A 80 -1.68 2.15 -1.26
CA ALA A 80 -0.30 2.27 -1.69
C ALA A 80 -0.18 3.18 -2.92
N ILE A 81 0.99 3.79 -3.08
CA ILE A 81 1.33 4.68 -4.19
C ILE A 81 2.72 4.35 -4.72
N ALA A 82 2.86 4.33 -6.04
CA ALA A 82 4.09 4.02 -6.74
C ALA A 82 4.45 5.14 -7.74
N PRO A 83 5.75 5.41 -7.97
CA PRO A 83 6.15 6.24 -9.09
C PRO A 83 5.73 5.59 -10.42
N SER A 84 5.18 6.38 -11.34
CA SER A 84 4.67 5.87 -12.61
C SER A 84 4.72 6.92 -13.72
N ARG A 85 4.39 6.48 -14.93
CA ARG A 85 4.27 7.29 -16.16
C ARG A 85 3.24 6.66 -17.08
N ASP A 86 2.76 7.42 -18.05
CA ASP A 86 2.00 6.84 -19.16
C ASP A 86 2.91 6.32 -20.29
N ARG A 87 2.27 5.72 -21.30
CA ARG A 87 2.91 5.15 -22.50
C ARG A 87 3.78 6.15 -23.27
N VAL A 88 3.51 7.46 -23.15
CA VAL A 88 4.26 8.52 -23.83
C VAL A 88 5.30 9.18 -22.92
N GLY A 89 5.46 8.69 -21.69
CA GLY A 89 6.51 9.12 -20.76
C GLY A 89 6.11 10.28 -19.82
N ARG A 90 4.86 10.75 -19.83
CA ARG A 90 4.43 11.82 -18.91
C ARG A 90 4.30 11.25 -17.50
N ILE A 91 5.08 11.79 -16.58
CA ILE A 91 5.19 11.34 -15.19
C ILE A 91 3.90 11.68 -14.42
N PHE A 92 3.36 10.68 -13.73
CA PHE A 92 2.34 10.86 -12.69
C PHE A 92 2.23 9.55 -11.88
N PRO A 93 2.13 9.60 -10.54
CA PRO A 93 2.05 8.39 -9.73
C PRO A 93 0.84 7.51 -10.06
N LEU A 94 0.93 6.24 -9.68
CA LEU A 94 -0.22 5.33 -9.64
C LEU A 94 -0.52 4.98 -8.19
N LEU A 95 -1.77 5.08 -7.78
CA LEU A 95 -2.19 4.76 -6.40
C LEU A 95 -3.40 3.84 -6.38
N ILE A 96 -3.46 3.01 -5.34
CA ILE A 96 -4.61 2.22 -4.91
C ILE A 96 -5.05 2.76 -3.55
N SER A 97 -6.35 2.94 -3.35
CA SER A 97 -6.91 3.43 -2.08
C SER A 97 -8.21 2.71 -1.74
N LEU A 98 -8.24 2.12 -0.54
CA LEU A 98 -9.43 1.71 0.18
C LEU A 98 -9.90 2.90 1.03
N TYR A 99 -11.06 3.46 0.74
CA TYR A 99 -11.58 4.65 1.42
C TYR A 99 -12.85 4.37 2.22
N LEU A 100 -12.91 4.84 3.46
CA LEU A 100 -13.98 4.54 4.41
C LEU A 100 -14.34 5.76 5.27
N PRO A 101 -15.61 5.94 5.67
CA PRO A 101 -15.98 6.96 6.66
C PRO A 101 -15.29 6.69 8.00
N ALA A 102 -14.95 7.72 8.77
CA ALA A 102 -14.24 7.58 10.05
C ALA A 102 -14.92 6.59 11.02
N ASP A 103 -16.25 6.62 11.11
CA ASP A 103 -17.06 5.74 11.98
C ASP A 103 -16.96 4.24 11.65
N PHE A 104 -16.40 3.90 10.48
CA PHE A 104 -16.20 2.50 10.06
C PHE A 104 -14.86 1.95 10.54
N TYR A 105 -13.98 2.80 11.10
CA TYR A 105 -12.68 2.39 11.59
C TYR A 105 -12.80 1.46 12.80
N ASN A 106 -11.94 0.45 12.79
CA ASN A 106 -11.61 -0.38 13.94
C ASN A 106 -10.14 -0.83 13.78
N ALA A 107 -9.46 -1.10 14.89
CA ALA A 107 -8.04 -1.47 14.88
C ALA A 107 -7.73 -2.69 14.00
N GLN A 108 -8.67 -3.66 13.93
CA GLN A 108 -8.52 -4.87 13.12
C GLN A 108 -8.34 -4.58 11.62
N LEU A 109 -8.88 -3.47 11.11
CA LEU A 109 -8.66 -3.07 9.72
C LEU A 109 -7.18 -2.84 9.41
N LEU A 110 -6.38 -2.40 10.38
CA LEU A 110 -4.94 -2.22 10.23
C LEU A 110 -4.17 -3.47 10.66
N ASP A 111 -4.53 -4.08 11.80
CA ASP A 111 -3.83 -5.27 12.32
C ASP A 111 -3.93 -6.46 11.35
N GLY A 112 -5.05 -6.59 10.65
CA GLY A 112 -5.28 -7.63 9.65
C GLY A 112 -4.86 -7.28 8.23
N ALA A 113 -4.21 -6.13 8.00
CA ALA A 113 -3.98 -5.59 6.65
C ALA A 113 -2.73 -6.12 5.94
N SER A 114 -1.92 -7.00 6.55
CA SER A 114 -0.66 -7.46 5.95
C SER A 114 -0.82 -7.98 4.52
N SER A 115 -1.69 -8.98 4.34
CA SER A 115 -1.95 -9.56 3.02
C SER A 115 -2.59 -8.56 2.05
N PHE A 116 -3.37 -7.60 2.56
CA PHE A 116 -3.92 -6.52 1.74
C PHE A 116 -2.82 -5.63 1.16
N TYR A 117 -1.90 -5.13 2.01
CA TYR A 117 -0.77 -4.30 1.58
C TYR A 117 0.18 -5.05 0.65
N CYS A 118 0.44 -6.33 0.92
CA CYS A 118 1.20 -7.20 0.04
C CYS A 118 0.56 -7.27 -1.37
N LYS A 119 -0.74 -7.57 -1.46
CA LYS A 119 -1.44 -7.71 -2.75
C LYS A 119 -1.54 -6.41 -3.55
N ILE A 120 -1.83 -5.28 -2.91
CA ILE A 120 -1.88 -4.00 -3.63
C ILE A 120 -0.47 -3.55 -4.07
N GLY A 121 0.57 -3.86 -3.28
CA GLY A 121 1.97 -3.64 -3.64
C GLY A 121 2.39 -4.46 -4.86
N GLU A 122 2.04 -5.75 -4.90
CA GLU A 122 2.23 -6.62 -6.06
C GLU A 122 1.53 -6.06 -7.31
N ALA A 123 0.27 -5.63 -7.17
CA ALA A 123 -0.50 -5.04 -8.27
C ALA A 123 0.20 -3.79 -8.82
N LEU A 124 0.61 -2.86 -7.96
CA LEU A 124 1.34 -1.66 -8.36
C LEU A 124 2.65 -2.00 -9.05
N ARG A 125 3.46 -2.90 -8.48
CA ARG A 125 4.72 -3.36 -9.08
C ARG A 125 4.47 -3.92 -10.48
N GLN A 126 3.46 -4.76 -10.66
CA GLN A 126 3.14 -5.31 -11.97
C GLN A 126 2.75 -4.23 -12.99
N ALA A 127 1.94 -3.25 -12.58
CA ALA A 127 1.58 -2.12 -13.44
C ALA A 127 2.77 -1.26 -13.84
N VAL A 128 3.57 -0.80 -12.88
CA VAL A 128 4.61 0.20 -13.13
C VAL A 128 5.90 -0.40 -13.71
N SER A 129 6.23 -1.65 -13.38
CA SER A 129 7.47 -2.30 -13.85
C SER A 129 7.29 -3.11 -15.13
N TYR A 130 6.14 -3.74 -15.34
CA TYR A 130 5.93 -4.65 -16.49
C TYR A 130 4.91 -4.13 -17.52
N GLY A 131 4.28 -2.99 -17.29
CA GLY A 131 3.33 -2.42 -18.25
C GLY A 131 2.05 -3.24 -18.36
N CYS A 132 1.47 -3.58 -17.21
CA CYS A 132 0.20 -4.31 -17.10
C CYS A 132 -0.99 -3.47 -17.64
N PRO A 133 -1.83 -4.00 -18.55
CA PRO A 133 -3.08 -3.35 -18.95
C PRO A 133 -4.06 -3.17 -17.79
N ALA A 134 -4.96 -2.20 -17.91
CA ALA A 134 -5.93 -1.88 -16.84
C ALA A 134 -6.86 -3.06 -16.48
N SER A 135 -7.23 -3.92 -17.44
CA SER A 135 -8.04 -5.12 -17.19
C SER A 135 -7.33 -6.12 -16.28
N ASP A 136 -6.04 -6.29 -16.51
CA ASP A 136 -5.22 -7.28 -15.82
C ASP A 136 -4.88 -6.75 -14.43
N PHE A 137 -4.61 -5.45 -14.31
CA PHE A 137 -4.48 -4.75 -13.03
C PHE A 137 -5.73 -4.91 -12.15
N GLU A 138 -6.93 -4.74 -12.72
CA GLU A 138 -8.20 -5.01 -12.03
C GLU A 138 -8.33 -6.46 -11.59
N HIS A 139 -7.93 -7.41 -12.45
CA HIS A 139 -7.97 -8.82 -12.09
C HIS A 139 -7.05 -9.15 -10.91
N ILE A 140 -5.82 -8.61 -10.90
CA ILE A 140 -4.88 -8.75 -9.78
C ILE A 140 -5.48 -8.12 -8.52
N LEU A 141 -6.02 -6.91 -8.63
CA LEU A 141 -6.63 -6.20 -7.52
C LEU A 141 -7.86 -6.94 -6.94
N SER A 142 -8.62 -7.65 -7.78
CA SER A 142 -9.73 -8.48 -7.33
C SER A 142 -9.30 -9.59 -6.37
N SER A 143 -8.05 -10.09 -6.49
CA SER A 143 -7.50 -11.06 -5.56
C SER A 143 -7.27 -10.48 -4.15
N ALA A 144 -7.06 -9.16 -4.03
CA ALA A 144 -6.96 -8.47 -2.74
C ALA A 144 -8.29 -8.50 -1.97
N VAL A 145 -9.44 -8.70 -2.64
CA VAL A 145 -10.73 -8.86 -1.94
C VAL A 145 -10.73 -10.09 -1.03
N GLY A 146 -9.98 -11.14 -1.41
CA GLY A 146 -9.83 -12.34 -0.59
C GLY A 146 -9.12 -12.09 0.75
N THR A 147 -8.34 -11.00 0.85
CA THR A 147 -7.60 -10.65 2.07
C THR A 147 -8.44 -9.84 3.05
N PHE A 148 -9.62 -9.35 2.66
CA PHE A 148 -10.48 -8.57 3.57
C PHE A 148 -10.97 -9.37 4.77
N SER A 149 -11.01 -10.70 4.68
CA SER A 149 -11.39 -11.56 5.79
C SER A 149 -10.50 -11.35 7.02
N SER A 150 -9.18 -11.18 6.85
CA SER A 150 -8.27 -10.91 7.97
C SER A 150 -8.44 -9.50 8.55
N MET A 151 -8.82 -8.53 7.73
CA MET A 151 -9.10 -7.15 8.15
C MET A 151 -10.45 -7.02 8.90
N LEU A 152 -11.33 -8.02 8.79
CA LEU A 152 -12.68 -8.01 9.37
C LEU A 152 -12.86 -9.02 10.51
N SER A 153 -11.95 -9.99 10.65
CA SER A 153 -12.04 -11.02 11.69
C SER A 153 -11.73 -10.44 13.07
N ASN A 154 -12.70 -10.45 13.99
CA ASN A 154 -12.51 -10.01 15.37
C ASN A 154 -11.34 -10.74 16.04
N SER A 155 -10.29 -10.01 16.45
CA SER A 155 -9.09 -10.49 17.15
C SER A 155 -9.32 -10.99 18.60
N LYS A 156 -10.44 -11.66 18.88
CA LYS A 156 -10.63 -12.42 20.13
C LYS A 156 -10.51 -13.92 19.89
N GLN A 157 -9.35 -14.36 19.38
CA GLN A 157 -8.80 -15.68 19.69
C GLN A 157 -7.28 -15.59 19.75
N VAL A 158 -6.76 -15.13 20.88
CA VAL A 158 -5.41 -15.54 21.31
C VAL A 158 -5.52 -17.01 21.67
N ALA A 159 -5.28 -17.89 20.70
CA ALA A 159 -4.96 -19.27 21.01
C ALA A 159 -3.61 -19.25 21.74
N ALA A 160 -3.61 -19.64 23.02
CA ALA A 160 -2.39 -19.84 23.79
C ALA A 160 -1.43 -20.77 23.02
N PRO A 161 -0.11 -20.53 23.06
CA PRO A 161 0.83 -21.44 22.43
C PRO A 161 0.75 -22.78 23.14
N LYS A 162 0.19 -23.80 22.48
CA LYS A 162 0.39 -25.19 22.87
C LYS A 162 1.83 -25.53 22.54
N VAL A 163 2.71 -25.38 23.52
CA VAL A 163 4.03 -26.01 23.50
C VAL A 163 3.79 -27.51 23.64
N ASN A 164 3.68 -28.21 22.51
CA ASN A 164 3.82 -29.66 22.48
C ASN A 164 5.32 -29.97 22.56
N SER A 165 5.77 -30.52 23.68
CA SER A 165 7.18 -30.88 23.94
C SER A 165 7.70 -32.06 23.08
N GLU A 166 7.14 -32.30 21.89
CA GLU A 166 7.61 -33.38 21.00
C GLU A 166 8.55 -32.90 19.88
N ASP A 167 8.71 -31.58 19.68
CA ASP A 167 9.52 -31.02 18.57
C ASP A 167 11.04 -30.99 18.79
N ILE A 168 11.54 -31.44 19.94
CA ILE A 168 13.00 -31.48 20.19
C ILE A 168 13.68 -32.68 19.49
N LEU A 169 12.92 -33.69 19.05
CA LEU A 169 13.48 -34.91 18.44
C LEU A 169 13.45 -34.95 16.91
N SER A 170 12.85 -33.96 16.22
CA SER A 170 12.89 -33.87 14.74
C SER A 170 14.18 -33.22 14.22
N ILE A 171 14.97 -32.57 15.08
CA ILE A 171 16.16 -31.79 14.69
C ILE A 171 17.39 -32.68 14.39
N LEU A 172 17.36 -33.98 14.69
CA LEU A 172 18.53 -34.86 14.56
C LEU A 172 18.43 -35.96 13.49
N ASN A 173 17.38 -35.97 12.67
CA ASN A 173 17.24 -37.01 11.65
C ASN A 173 16.71 -36.45 10.33
N ASP A 174 17.55 -35.73 9.58
CA ASP A 174 17.56 -35.87 8.12
C ASP A 174 18.85 -35.30 7.52
N GLY A 175 19.81 -36.20 7.32
CA GLY A 175 20.93 -36.00 6.41
C GLY A 175 20.55 -36.46 5.00
N HIS A 176 20.89 -35.61 4.03
CA HIS A 176 21.08 -35.90 2.60
C HIS A 176 19.86 -36.32 1.76
N SER A 177 19.20 -35.35 1.12
CA SER A 177 18.79 -35.47 -0.28
C SER A 177 18.65 -34.09 -0.97
N GLU A 178 19.40 -33.93 -2.06
CA GLU A 178 19.32 -32.98 -3.19
C GLU A 178 18.82 -31.54 -2.94
N ASP A 179 19.75 -30.59 -3.10
CA ASP A 179 19.56 -29.14 -3.12
C ASP A 179 18.45 -28.69 -4.08
N THR A 180 17.24 -28.58 -3.54
CA THR A 180 16.22 -27.68 -4.09
C THR A 180 16.06 -26.57 -3.06
N PHE A 181 16.74 -25.44 -3.28
CA PHE A 181 16.55 -24.23 -2.50
C PHE A 181 15.12 -23.72 -2.75
N VAL A 182 14.18 -24.21 -1.96
CA VAL A 182 12.86 -23.61 -1.81
C VAL A 182 13.06 -22.48 -0.81
N ASP A 183 13.28 -21.26 -1.32
CA ASP A 183 13.27 -20.04 -0.51
C ASP A 183 11.85 -19.78 0.00
N ASP A 184 11.41 -20.51 1.03
CA ASP A 184 10.19 -20.25 1.79
C ASP A 184 10.47 -19.22 2.90
N TYR A 185 10.96 -18.05 2.49
CA TYR A 185 11.04 -16.86 3.33
C TYR A 185 10.03 -15.83 2.82
N SER A 186 8.75 -16.21 2.78
CA SER A 186 7.67 -15.22 2.74
C SER A 186 7.50 -14.61 4.13
N ASP A 187 8.53 -13.88 4.59
CA ASP A 187 8.45 -13.09 5.80
C ASP A 187 7.54 -11.88 5.53
N ASP A 188 6.24 -12.11 5.61
CA ASP A 188 5.17 -11.10 5.49
C ASP A 188 5.29 -9.99 6.55
N SER A 189 6.20 -10.11 7.52
CA SER A 189 6.38 -9.15 8.62
C SER A 189 6.83 -7.75 8.17
N TYR A 190 7.41 -7.61 6.96
CA TYR A 190 7.95 -6.34 6.48
C TYR A 190 6.96 -5.48 5.68
N ASN A 191 5.72 -5.94 5.46
CA ASN A 191 4.70 -5.17 4.74
C ASN A 191 3.78 -4.35 5.66
N VAL A 192 3.93 -4.49 6.98
CA VAL A 192 3.08 -3.83 7.97
C VAL A 192 3.91 -2.91 8.85
N TRP A 193 3.33 -1.77 9.19
CA TRP A 193 3.80 -0.98 10.32
C TRP A 193 3.24 -1.60 11.60
N ASP A 194 4.10 -2.34 12.32
CA ASP A 194 3.73 -3.00 13.57
C ASP A 194 3.22 -2.01 14.63
N GLY A 195 2.07 -2.33 15.23
CA GLY A 195 1.40 -1.48 16.22
C GLY A 195 0.76 -0.18 15.68
N LEU A 196 0.69 0.03 14.36
CA LEU A 196 0.13 1.28 13.79
C LEU A 196 -1.30 1.57 14.27
N SER A 197 -2.11 0.53 14.50
CA SER A 197 -3.49 0.65 14.99
C SER A 197 -3.61 1.33 16.36
N GLU A 198 -2.55 1.28 17.18
CA GLU A 198 -2.49 1.94 18.50
C GLU A 198 -2.35 3.47 18.37
N PHE A 199 -1.80 3.94 17.25
CA PHE A 199 -1.51 5.35 17.00
C PHE A 199 -2.47 5.99 15.99
N PHE A 200 -3.04 5.20 15.09
CA PHE A 200 -3.91 5.69 14.03
C PHE A 200 -5.27 6.11 14.59
N ASN A 201 -5.55 7.41 14.49
CA ASN A 201 -6.87 7.97 14.73
C ASN A 201 -7.51 8.32 13.38
N PRO A 202 -8.65 7.74 12.99
CA PRO A 202 -9.31 8.01 11.72
C PRO A 202 -9.76 9.46 11.56
N GLU A 203 -9.88 10.24 12.63
CA GLU A 203 -10.16 11.69 12.58
C GLU A 203 -8.95 12.54 13.00
N GLY A 204 -7.80 11.90 13.21
CA GLY A 204 -6.55 12.56 13.60
C GLY A 204 -5.96 13.43 12.49
N LEU A 205 -4.85 14.11 12.79
CA LEU A 205 -4.19 15.01 11.82
C LEU A 205 -2.98 14.38 11.11
N ASN A 206 -2.55 13.20 11.55
CA ASN A 206 -1.32 12.57 11.06
C ASN A 206 -1.64 11.47 10.04
N SER A 207 -0.97 11.53 8.90
CA SER A 207 -0.89 10.43 7.95
C SER A 207 0.40 9.64 8.16
N TYR A 208 0.34 8.33 7.93
CA TYR A 208 1.41 7.38 8.18
C TYR A 208 1.79 6.72 6.88
N TRP A 209 3.09 6.63 6.62
CA TRP A 209 3.65 6.16 5.36
C TRP A 209 4.78 5.18 5.66
N TRP A 210 4.85 4.08 4.94
CA TRP A 210 5.97 3.14 5.03
C TRP A 210 6.27 2.51 3.69
N THR A 211 7.51 2.15 3.43
CA THR A 211 7.91 1.52 2.18
C THR A 211 7.39 0.09 2.11
N SER A 212 6.83 -0.29 0.97
CA SER A 212 6.53 -1.69 0.67
C SER A 212 7.83 -2.45 0.37
N ASN A 213 7.94 -3.68 0.88
CA ASN A 213 9.10 -4.55 0.64
C ASN A 213 9.07 -5.22 -0.74
N ILE A 214 7.96 -5.10 -1.48
CA ILE A 214 7.70 -5.84 -2.74
C ILE A 214 8.72 -5.53 -3.84
N THR A 215 9.41 -4.39 -3.75
CA THR A 215 10.49 -3.99 -4.67
C THR A 215 11.89 -4.15 -4.06
N GLY A 216 12.04 -4.77 -2.88
CA GLY A 216 13.31 -4.91 -2.17
C GLY A 216 13.84 -3.60 -1.56
N ALA A 217 12.99 -2.57 -1.44
CA ALA A 217 13.37 -1.31 -0.83
C ALA A 217 13.61 -1.46 0.68
N PRO A 218 14.59 -0.74 1.26
CA PRO A 218 14.80 -0.77 2.71
C PRO A 218 13.57 -0.23 3.43
N TYR A 219 13.19 -0.89 4.53
CA TYR A 219 12.06 -0.47 5.34
C TYR A 219 12.28 0.93 5.92
N LYS A 220 11.44 1.89 5.53
CA LYS A 220 11.40 3.25 6.05
C LYS A 220 9.97 3.60 6.45
N THR A 221 9.84 4.38 7.51
CA THR A 221 8.57 4.93 7.96
C THR A 221 8.61 6.46 7.99
N TYR A 222 7.46 7.10 7.79
CA TYR A 222 7.32 8.55 7.86
C TYR A 222 5.93 8.93 8.37
N ILE A 223 5.88 9.89 9.30
CA ILE A 223 4.63 10.46 9.80
C ILE A 223 4.55 11.90 9.30
N HIS A 224 3.45 12.23 8.64
CA HIS A 224 3.20 13.57 8.11
C HIS A 224 1.97 14.18 8.74
N GLY A 225 2.16 15.31 9.41
CA GLY A 225 1.07 16.08 10.01
C GLY A 225 0.43 17.06 9.03
N GLY A 226 -0.89 17.09 9.01
CA GLY A 226 -1.68 18.01 8.21
C GLY A 226 -1.89 17.56 6.76
N VAL A 227 -2.28 18.51 5.91
CA VAL A 227 -2.54 18.28 4.48
C VAL A 227 -1.25 17.82 3.79
N PRO A 228 -1.31 16.77 2.93
CA PRO A 228 -0.20 16.40 2.06
C PRO A 228 0.35 17.62 1.30
N ASN A 229 1.66 17.79 1.34
CA ASN A 229 2.33 18.97 0.78
C ASN A 229 3.65 18.57 0.09
N ASN A 230 4.42 19.56 -0.34
CA ASN A 230 5.68 19.31 -1.06
C ASN A 230 6.74 18.62 -0.19
N THR A 231 6.72 18.81 1.14
CA THR A 231 7.63 18.11 2.05
C THR A 231 7.38 16.61 1.98
N LEU A 232 6.11 16.18 2.13
CA LEU A 232 5.74 14.78 1.99
C LEU A 232 6.07 14.25 0.60
N PHE A 233 5.73 15.00 -0.46
CA PHE A 233 6.05 14.58 -1.84
C PHE A 233 7.54 14.31 -2.03
N ASN A 234 8.41 15.15 -1.48
CA ASN A 234 9.86 14.96 -1.56
C ASN A 234 10.33 13.69 -0.83
N VAL A 235 9.77 13.41 0.35
CA VAL A 235 10.08 12.20 1.10
C VAL A 235 9.70 10.97 0.29
N LEU A 236 8.49 10.97 -0.29
CA LEU A 236 7.98 9.81 -1.00
C LEU A 236 8.73 9.57 -2.32
N PHE A 237 8.97 10.63 -3.11
CA PHE A 237 9.41 10.48 -4.49
C PHE A 237 10.82 10.97 -4.80
N LEU A 238 11.40 11.84 -3.98
CA LEU A 238 12.71 12.43 -4.29
C LEU A 238 13.81 11.96 -3.34
N GLN A 239 13.46 11.24 -2.26
CA GLN A 239 14.39 10.71 -1.26
C GLN A 239 15.43 11.75 -0.78
N ALA A 240 14.97 12.99 -0.61
CA ALA A 240 15.79 14.10 -0.13
C ALA A 240 15.97 14.07 1.39
#